data_AF-A0A2V8CIL0-F1
#
_entry.id   AF-A0A2V8CIL0-F1
#
_cell.length_a   1.000
_cell.length_b   1.000
_cell.length_c   1.000
_cell.angle_alpha   90.00
_cell.angle_beta   90.00
_cell.angle_gamma   90.00
#
_symmetry.space_group_name_H-M   'P 1'
#
loop_
_entity.id
_entity.type
_entity.pdbx_description
1 polymer ?
#
loop_
_entity_poly.entity_id
_entity_poly.type
_entity_poly.pdbx_seq_one_letter_code
_entity_poly.pdbx_strand_id
1 'polypeptide(L)'
;MPRLNRLARVAFVASVMFAVSRVKGVSPRKHKITTKRDRSRGLVEHANIRLWAPLDRVLSVVWVTPNVHKIHHSRDSSETNSNDGNVLSIYDRMFGTFMPTEHASSVVYGLDDADPVRSSSLPRLLAMPFLEAESVLRETRANARRQEAQLTADRRRMSVLPDRKVRNGSKPAR
;
A
#
# COMPACT_ATOMS: atom_id res chain seq x y z
N MET A 1 -11.25 -13.94 -16.02
CA MET A 1 -10.63 -12.81 -16.75
C MET A 1 -9.22 -12.60 -16.23
N PRO A 2 -8.20 -12.40 -17.10
CA PRO A 2 -6.81 -12.32 -16.68
C PRO A 2 -6.55 -11.00 -15.93
N ARG A 3 -5.93 -11.08 -14.75
CA ARG A 3 -5.58 -9.93 -13.91
C ARG A 3 -4.47 -9.13 -14.60
N LEU A 4 -4.77 -7.93 -15.11
CA LEU A 4 -3.73 -7.01 -15.57
C LEU A 4 -2.73 -6.70 -14.46
N ASN A 5 -1.44 -6.70 -14.81
CA ASN A 5 -0.30 -6.30 -14.00
C ASN A 5 -0.42 -4.83 -13.54
N ARG A 6 -0.08 -4.55 -12.27
CA ARG A 6 -0.25 -3.22 -11.63
C ARG A 6 0.33 -2.07 -12.47
N LEU A 7 1.47 -2.30 -13.13
CA LEU A 7 2.12 -1.34 -14.02
C LEU A 7 1.25 -0.92 -15.21
N ALA A 8 0.54 -1.86 -15.84
CA ALA A 8 -0.33 -1.57 -16.97
C ALA A 8 -1.55 -0.74 -16.55
N ARG A 9 -2.05 -0.93 -15.32
CA ARG A 9 -3.16 -0.14 -14.77
C ARG A 9 -2.75 1.30 -14.46
N VAL A 10 -1.57 1.48 -13.85
CA VAL A 10 -1.00 2.80 -13.54
C VAL A 10 -0.71 3.57 -14.83
N ALA A 11 -0.13 2.91 -15.83
CA ALA A 11 0.17 3.54 -17.13
C ALA A 11 -1.10 3.98 -17.87
N PHE A 12 -2.17 3.18 -17.82
CA PHE A 12 -3.45 3.53 -18.43
C PHE A 12 -4.10 4.75 -17.77
N VAL A 13 -4.16 4.78 -16.43
CA VAL A 13 -4.73 5.91 -15.69
C VAL A 13 -3.90 7.18 -15.92
N ALA A 14 -2.57 7.09 -15.88
CA ALA A 14 -1.68 8.21 -16.16
C ALA A 14 -1.87 8.76 -17.58
N SER A 15 -2.07 7.88 -18.58
CA SER A 15 -2.33 8.27 -19.97
C SER A 15 -3.66 9.02 -20.14
N VAL A 16 -4.74 8.53 -19.50
CA VAL A 16 -6.05 9.19 -19.53
C VAL A 16 -5.98 10.57 -18.87
N MET A 17 -5.32 10.68 -17.72
CA MET A 17 -5.14 11.97 -17.03
C MET A 17 -4.28 12.95 -17.84
N PHE A 18 -3.24 12.46 -18.52
CA PHE A 18 -2.42 13.26 -19.43
C PHE A 18 -3.22 13.75 -20.65
N ALA A 19 -4.05 12.89 -21.24
CA ALA A 19 -4.91 13.25 -22.37
C ALA A 19 -5.96 14.31 -21.99
N VAL A 20 -6.59 14.19 -20.82
CA VAL A 20 -7.54 15.18 -20.28
C VAL A 20 -6.85 16.52 -20.00
N SER A 21 -5.58 16.50 -19.61
CA SER A 21 -4.78 17.71 -19.31
C SER A 21 -4.41 18.52 -20.57
N ARG A 22 -4.27 17.87 -21.73
CA ARG A 22 -3.95 18.55 -23.01
C ARG A 22 -5.09 19.39 -23.57
N VAL A 23 -6.33 19.25 -23.07
CA VAL A 23 -7.53 19.90 -23.62
C VAL A 23 -7.75 21.32 -23.06
N LYS A 24 -7.03 21.76 -22.02
CA LYS A 24 -7.28 23.07 -21.39
C LYS A 24 -6.07 23.99 -21.47
N GLY A 25 -6.00 24.81 -22.51
CA GLY A 25 -5.19 26.03 -22.51
C GLY A 25 -5.66 26.98 -21.40
N VAL A 26 -4.96 27.00 -20.27
CA VAL A 26 -5.35 27.80 -19.11
C VAL A 26 -4.68 29.18 -19.17
N SER A 27 -5.42 30.17 -19.66
CA SER A 27 -5.07 31.59 -19.60
C SER A 27 -4.93 32.10 -18.14
N PRO A 28 -4.04 33.07 -17.85
CA PRO A 28 -3.75 33.57 -16.49
C PRO A 28 -4.96 34.05 -15.67
N ARG A 29 -6.04 34.50 -16.34
CA ARG A 29 -7.29 34.90 -15.67
C ARG A 29 -8.06 33.73 -15.05
N LYS A 30 -7.92 32.52 -15.63
CA LYS A 30 -8.54 31.30 -15.08
C LYS A 30 -7.84 30.81 -13.81
N HIS A 31 -6.54 31.09 -13.66
CA HIS A 31 -5.74 30.69 -12.49
C HIS A 31 -6.21 31.31 -11.17
N LYS A 32 -6.76 32.54 -11.19
CA LYS A 32 -7.29 33.20 -9.98
C LYS A 32 -8.63 32.62 -9.51
N ILE A 33 -9.39 32.00 -10.41
CA ILE A 33 -10.66 31.34 -10.10
C ILE A 33 -10.42 29.89 -9.64
N THR A 34 -9.45 29.19 -10.25
CA THR A 34 -9.09 27.82 -9.86
C THR A 34 -8.51 27.78 -8.45
N THR A 35 -7.65 28.73 -8.10
CA THR A 35 -7.02 28.83 -6.76
C THR A 35 -8.00 29.10 -5.61
N LYS A 36 -9.09 29.85 -5.83
CA LYS A 36 -10.13 30.01 -4.79
C LYS A 36 -10.93 28.72 -4.56
N ARG A 37 -11.07 27.89 -5.59
CA ARG A 37 -11.86 26.64 -5.53
C ARG A 37 -11.09 25.50 -4.87
N ASP A 38 -9.76 25.46 -5.02
CA ASP A 38 -8.91 24.41 -4.44
C ASP A 38 -8.73 24.53 -2.92
N ARG A 39 -8.85 25.73 -2.33
CA ARG A 39 -8.78 25.91 -0.88
C ARG A 39 -9.97 25.30 -0.12
N SER A 40 -11.16 25.31 -0.72
CA SER A 40 -12.38 24.79 -0.08
C SER A 40 -12.42 23.27 0.01
N ARG A 41 -11.65 22.55 -0.81
CA ARG A 41 -11.75 21.09 -0.98
C ARG A 41 -10.99 20.31 0.10
N GLY A 42 -9.75 20.70 0.38
CA GLY A 42 -8.98 20.10 1.47
C GLY A 42 -9.66 20.29 2.82
N LEU A 43 -10.40 21.39 3.00
CA LEU A 43 -11.19 21.65 4.21
C LEU A 43 -12.39 20.69 4.34
N VAL A 44 -13.06 20.30 3.26
CA VAL A 44 -14.22 19.38 3.31
C VAL A 44 -13.77 17.93 3.45
N GLU A 45 -12.68 17.54 2.78
CA GLU A 45 -12.10 16.19 2.89
C GLU A 45 -11.57 15.90 4.30
N HIS A 46 -11.14 16.93 5.03
CA HIS A 46 -10.62 16.82 6.41
C HIS A 46 -11.58 17.40 7.46
N ALA A 47 -12.77 17.86 7.05
CA ALA A 47 -13.79 18.30 8.00
C ALA A 47 -14.35 17.08 8.70
N ASN A 48 -14.20 17.03 10.02
CA ASN A 48 -14.75 15.99 10.89
C ASN A 48 -16.27 16.14 11.05
N ILE A 49 -16.98 16.32 9.94
CA ILE A 49 -18.44 16.50 9.86
C ILE A 49 -19.05 15.14 9.61
N ARG A 50 -19.76 14.62 10.60
CA ARG A 50 -20.62 13.45 10.42
C ARG A 50 -21.80 13.83 9.54
N LEU A 51 -21.77 13.36 8.29
CA LEU A 51 -22.92 13.47 7.40
C LEU A 51 -24.06 12.56 7.88
N TRP A 52 -25.31 12.99 7.62
CA TRP A 52 -26.49 12.17 7.85
C TRP A 52 -26.43 10.91 6.98
N ALA A 53 -26.61 9.73 7.57
CA ALA A 53 -26.34 8.44 6.93
C ALA A 53 -27.03 8.19 5.56
N PRO A 54 -28.32 8.56 5.34
CA PRO A 54 -28.97 8.38 4.05
C PRO A 54 -28.36 9.27 2.96
N LEU A 55 -28.03 10.52 3.32
CA LEU A 55 -27.41 11.47 2.41
C LEU A 55 -26.00 11.01 2.02
N ASP A 56 -25.24 10.54 3.01
CA ASP A 56 -23.91 10.01 2.82
C ASP A 56 -23.90 8.79 1.88
N ARG A 57 -24.86 7.87 2.05
CA ARG A 57 -25.02 6.72 1.15
C ARG A 57 -25.27 7.14 -0.29
N VAL A 58 -26.15 8.12 -0.53
CA VAL A 58 -26.44 8.62 -1.88
C VAL A 58 -25.24 9.35 -2.48
N LEU A 59 -24.58 10.21 -1.71
CA LEU A 59 -23.40 10.94 -2.17
C LEU A 59 -22.21 10.01 -2.47
N SER A 60 -22.03 8.96 -1.67
CA SER A 60 -20.97 7.96 -1.81
C SER A 60 -21.02 7.15 -3.11
N VAL A 61 -22.11 7.25 -3.87
CA VAL A 61 -22.23 6.62 -5.20
C VAL A 61 -21.23 7.25 -6.18
N VAL A 62 -21.03 8.57 -6.09
CA VAL A 62 -20.22 9.33 -7.04
C VAL A 62 -19.05 10.04 -6.38
N TRP A 63 -19.25 10.55 -5.15
CA TRP A 63 -18.25 11.32 -4.42
C TRP A 63 -17.66 10.52 -3.26
N VAL A 64 -16.39 10.81 -2.96
CA VAL A 64 -15.76 10.39 -1.72
C VAL A 64 -16.25 11.33 -0.64
N THR A 65 -17.06 10.82 0.28
CA THR A 65 -17.57 11.56 1.42
C THR A 65 -16.61 11.46 2.61
N PRO A 66 -16.72 12.32 3.65
CA PRO A 66 -15.88 12.21 4.83
C PRO A 66 -15.93 10.83 5.50
N ASN A 67 -17.08 10.15 5.50
CA ASN A 67 -17.20 8.80 6.05
C ASN A 67 -16.52 7.75 5.16
N VAL A 68 -16.64 7.84 3.82
CA VAL A 68 -15.89 6.99 2.88
C VAL A 68 -14.38 7.18 3.08
N HIS A 69 -13.92 8.42 3.13
CA HIS A 69 -12.50 8.77 3.31
C HIS A 69 -11.97 8.32 4.67
N LYS A 70 -12.79 8.40 5.73
CA LYS A 70 -12.42 7.97 7.07
C LYS A 70 -12.01 6.49 7.13
N ILE A 71 -12.65 5.63 6.33
CA ILE A 71 -12.34 4.19 6.31
C ILE A 71 -10.90 3.93 5.85
N HIS A 72 -10.38 4.72 4.90
CA HIS A 72 -8.99 4.63 4.46
C HIS A 72 -7.99 4.92 5.60
N HIS A 73 -8.37 5.72 6.59
CA HIS A 73 -7.53 6.00 7.78
C HIS A 73 -7.71 4.98 8.90
N SER A 74 -8.46 3.90 8.66
CA SER A 74 -8.59 2.83 9.62
C SER A 74 -7.25 2.13 9.85
N ARG A 75 -7.11 1.61 11.07
CA ARG A 75 -6.00 0.77 11.49
C ARG A 75 -6.06 -0.62 10.86
N ASP A 76 -7.26 -1.12 10.55
CA ASP A 76 -7.40 -2.43 9.91
C ASP A 76 -6.93 -2.37 8.46
N SER A 77 -5.91 -3.15 8.10
CA SER A 77 -5.35 -3.17 6.75
C SER A 77 -6.37 -3.45 5.63
N SER A 78 -7.46 -4.16 5.93
CA SER A 78 -8.54 -4.39 4.97
C SER A 78 -9.38 -3.14 4.71
N GLU A 79 -9.46 -2.26 5.70
CA GLU A 79 -10.11 -0.95 5.64
C GLU A 79 -9.17 0.14 5.11
N THR A 80 -7.90 0.15 5.53
CA THR A 80 -6.87 1.08 5.04
C THR A 80 -6.68 0.98 3.54
N ASN A 81 -6.67 -0.23 2.98
CA ASN A 81 -6.45 -0.47 1.55
C ASN A 81 -7.76 -0.38 0.73
N SER A 82 -8.66 0.50 1.13
CA SER A 82 -9.93 0.78 0.47
C SER A 82 -10.15 2.28 0.31
N ASN A 83 -11.04 2.66 -0.60
CA ASN A 83 -11.44 4.05 -0.84
C ASN A 83 -10.24 5.00 -1.11
N ASP A 84 -9.33 4.59 -1.99
CA ASP A 84 -8.13 5.34 -2.41
C ASP A 84 -8.47 6.59 -3.25
N GLY A 85 -9.71 6.69 -3.74
CA GLY A 85 -10.20 7.87 -4.44
C GLY A 85 -10.14 9.12 -3.58
N ASN A 86 -9.62 10.23 -4.13
CA ASN A 86 -9.58 11.50 -3.40
C ASN A 86 -10.91 12.28 -3.48
N VAL A 87 -11.62 12.21 -4.61
CA VAL A 87 -12.84 13.01 -4.86
C VAL A 87 -14.00 12.17 -5.39
N LEU A 88 -13.71 11.19 -6.25
CA LEU A 88 -14.72 10.37 -6.92
C LEU A 88 -14.59 8.90 -6.53
N SER A 89 -15.62 8.37 -5.88
CA SER A 89 -15.68 6.96 -5.44
C SER A 89 -15.93 5.99 -6.61
N ILE A 90 -16.27 6.52 -7.79
CA ILE A 90 -16.39 5.77 -9.04
C ILE A 90 -15.08 5.02 -9.34
N TYR A 91 -13.93 5.62 -9.08
CA TYR A 91 -12.66 4.95 -9.31
C TYR A 91 -12.50 3.74 -8.39
N ASP A 92 -12.85 3.88 -7.11
CA ASP A 92 -12.81 2.77 -6.16
C ASP A 92 -13.75 1.62 -6.55
N ARG A 93 -14.92 1.95 -7.10
CA ARG A 93 -15.86 0.96 -7.62
C ARG A 93 -15.33 0.26 -8.87
N MET A 94 -14.69 1.01 -9.78
CA MET A 94 -14.10 0.46 -11.00
C MET A 94 -12.92 -0.47 -10.70
N PHE A 95 -12.11 -0.15 -9.68
CA PHE A 95 -10.93 -0.94 -9.31
C PHE A 95 -11.19 -1.96 -8.20
N GLY A 96 -12.40 -1.98 -7.65
CA GLY A 96 -12.82 -2.94 -6.62
C GLY A 96 -12.24 -2.65 -5.23
N THR A 97 -11.87 -1.41 -4.95
CA THR A 97 -11.36 -0.92 -3.66
C THR A 97 -12.45 -0.19 -2.86
N PHE A 98 -13.69 -0.11 -3.36
CA PHE A 98 -14.76 0.63 -2.69
C PHE A 98 -15.27 -0.09 -1.44
N MET A 99 -15.25 0.61 -0.31
CA MET A 99 -15.87 0.20 0.95
C MET A 99 -17.04 1.14 1.33
N PRO A 100 -18.23 0.59 1.62
CA PRO A 100 -19.41 1.37 1.98
C PRO A 100 -19.27 2.18 3.29
N THR A 101 -20.01 3.28 3.41
CA THR A 101 -19.93 4.23 4.54
C THR A 101 -20.38 3.64 5.87
N GLU A 102 -21.11 2.53 5.87
CA GLU A 102 -21.54 1.82 7.07
C GLU A 102 -20.36 1.37 7.94
N HIS A 103 -19.24 1.02 7.30
CA HIS A 103 -17.99 0.65 7.95
C HIS A 103 -17.31 1.84 8.65
N ALA A 104 -17.65 3.09 8.29
CA ALA A 104 -17.06 4.29 8.91
C ALA A 104 -17.37 4.39 10.42
N SER A 105 -18.40 3.69 10.90
CA SER A 105 -18.78 3.67 12.32
C SER A 105 -17.88 2.77 13.17
N SER A 106 -17.30 1.72 12.58
CA SER A 106 -16.42 0.74 13.23
C SER A 106 -14.93 1.09 13.14
N VAL A 107 -14.57 2.12 12.38
CA VAL A 107 -13.18 2.54 12.16
C VAL A 107 -12.48 2.85 13.49
N VAL A 108 -11.42 2.09 13.77
CA VAL A 108 -10.46 2.36 14.84
C VAL A 108 -9.23 2.99 14.22
N TYR A 109 -8.82 4.16 14.71
CA TYR A 109 -7.63 4.85 14.20
C TYR A 109 -6.34 4.34 14.86
N GLY A 110 -5.23 4.37 14.12
CA GLY A 110 -3.88 4.10 14.63
C GLY A 110 -3.03 3.28 13.67
N LEU A 111 -1.74 3.11 13.99
CA LEU A 111 -0.86 2.12 13.35
C LEU A 111 -0.63 0.98 14.34
N ASP A 112 -0.62 -0.27 13.85
CA ASP A 112 -0.35 -1.45 14.70
C ASP A 112 1.02 -1.40 15.39
N ASP A 113 2.01 -0.82 14.71
CA ASP A 113 3.39 -0.74 15.18
C ASP A 113 3.72 0.57 15.92
N ALA A 114 2.76 1.49 16.05
CA ALA A 114 2.93 2.73 16.77
C ALA A 114 2.62 2.54 18.26
N ASP A 115 3.60 2.05 19.02
CA ASP A 115 3.55 2.05 20.48
C ASP A 115 3.39 3.52 20.98
N PRO A 116 2.28 3.87 21.65
CA PRO A 116 2.02 5.23 22.12
C PRO A 116 3.13 5.75 23.04
N VAL A 117 3.78 4.85 23.77
CA VAL A 117 4.89 5.17 24.67
C VAL A 117 6.16 5.49 23.88
N ARG A 118 6.42 4.80 22.76
CA ARG A 118 7.57 5.05 21.87
C ARG A 118 7.37 6.25 20.94
N SER A 119 6.13 6.61 20.66
CA SER A 119 5.72 7.69 19.74
C SER A 119 5.51 9.04 20.43
N SER A 120 5.77 9.12 21.74
CA SER A 120 5.42 10.26 22.59
C SER A 120 6.40 11.44 22.54
N SER A 121 7.58 11.28 21.92
CA SER A 121 8.59 12.33 21.83
C SER A 121 8.86 12.76 20.40
N LEU A 122 8.77 14.07 20.16
CA LEU A 122 8.99 14.70 18.85
C LEU A 122 10.34 14.33 18.20
N PRO A 123 11.48 14.29 18.92
CA PRO A 123 12.74 13.84 18.35
C PRO A 123 12.69 12.39 17.85
N ARG A 124 11.92 11.53 18.54
CA ARG A 124 11.81 10.12 18.18
C ARG A 124 10.88 9.89 16.99
N LEU A 125 9.79 10.66 16.89
CA LEU A 125 8.94 10.68 15.69
C LEU A 125 9.73 11.06 14.43
N LEU A 126 10.63 12.04 14.55
CA LEU A 126 11.52 12.44 13.45
C LEU A 126 12.60 11.38 13.14
N ALA A 127 13.05 10.62 14.14
CA ALA A 127 14.07 9.59 13.98
C ALA A 127 13.51 8.22 13.51
N MET A 128 12.21 7.99 13.65
CA MET A 128 11.53 6.73 13.34
C MET A 128 11.89 6.12 11.96
N PRO A 129 11.86 6.86 10.83
CA PRO A 129 12.20 6.30 9.52
C PRO A 129 13.66 5.82 9.41
N PHE A 130 14.57 6.37 10.23
CA PHE A 130 15.99 6.00 10.21
C PHE A 130 16.30 4.81 11.13
N LEU A 131 15.58 4.68 12.25
CA LEU A 131 15.71 3.56 13.18
C LEU A 131 15.23 2.25 12.57
N GLU A 132 14.13 2.30 11.82
CA GLU A 132 13.57 1.14 11.14
C GLU A 132 14.47 0.67 10.01
N ALA A 133 15.01 1.60 9.22
CA ALA A 133 16.02 1.29 8.20
C ALA A 133 17.26 0.58 8.79
N GLU A 134 17.72 1.00 9.96
CA GLU A 134 18.85 0.34 10.63
C GLU A 134 18.52 -1.10 11.07
N SER A 135 17.32 -1.34 11.60
CA SER A 135 16.89 -2.69 12.00
C SER A 135 16.81 -3.66 10.81
N VAL A 136 16.22 -3.22 9.69
CA VAL A 136 16.11 -4.02 8.46
C VAL A 136 17.50 -4.36 7.90
N LEU A 137 18.43 -3.40 7.90
CA LEU A 137 19.81 -3.63 7.45
C LEU A 137 20.57 -4.61 8.36
N ARG A 138 20.38 -4.52 9.69
CA ARG A 138 20.99 -5.44 10.65
C ARG A 138 20.47 -6.86 10.45
N GLU A 139 19.16 -7.04 10.27
CA GLU A 139 18.54 -8.34 10.03
C GLU A 139 18.98 -8.94 8.70
N THR A 140 19.00 -8.14 7.63
CA THR A 140 19.46 -8.59 6.30
C THR A 140 20.91 -9.09 6.36
N ARG A 141 21.79 -8.36 7.05
CA ARG A 141 23.20 -8.77 7.26
C ARG A 141 23.31 -10.05 8.10
N ALA A 142 22.47 -10.20 9.13
CA ALA A 142 22.45 -11.40 9.96
C ALA A 142 21.99 -12.64 9.15
N ASN A 143 20.96 -12.48 8.32
CA ASN A 143 20.45 -13.54 7.45
C ASN A 143 21.48 -13.94 6.37
N ALA A 144 22.16 -12.97 5.76
CA ALA A 144 23.25 -13.23 4.82
C ALA A 144 24.38 -14.05 5.47
N ARG A 145 24.82 -13.68 6.68
CA ARG A 145 25.84 -14.43 7.44
C ARG A 145 25.40 -15.86 7.77
N ARG A 146 24.14 -16.05 8.14
CA ARG A 146 23.58 -17.39 8.40
C ARG A 146 23.61 -18.24 7.14
N GLN A 147 23.20 -17.67 6.00
CA GLN A 147 23.16 -18.36 4.72
C GLN A 147 24.57 -18.76 4.25
N GLU A 148 25.57 -17.88 4.40
CA GLU A 148 26.97 -18.18 4.11
C GLU A 148 27.52 -19.29 5.00
N ALA A 149 27.23 -19.25 6.31
CA ALA A 149 27.64 -20.30 7.24
C ALA A 149 27.03 -21.66 6.87
N GLN A 150 25.76 -21.66 6.43
CA GLN A 150 25.04 -22.86 6.03
C GLN A 150 25.60 -23.45 4.72
N LEU A 151 25.85 -22.61 3.72
CA LEU A 151 26.51 -23.01 2.47
C LEU A 151 27.92 -23.56 2.72
N THR A 152 28.67 -22.96 3.64
CA THR A 152 30.01 -23.42 4.02
C THR A 152 29.95 -24.77 4.72
N ALA A 153 28.98 -24.99 5.60
CA ALA A 153 28.75 -26.26 6.27
C ALA A 153 28.34 -27.36 5.28
N ASP A 154 27.44 -27.06 4.33
CA ASP A 154 27.00 -28.00 3.30
C ASP A 154 28.12 -28.36 2.34
N ARG A 155 28.95 -27.39 1.95
CA ARG A 155 30.12 -27.62 1.09
C ARG A 155 31.15 -28.53 1.79
N ARG A 156 31.37 -28.34 3.10
CA ARG A 156 32.20 -29.24 3.91
C ARG A 156 31.60 -30.65 4.00
N ARG A 157 30.28 -30.77 4.19
CA ARG A 157 29.59 -32.07 4.18
C ARG A 157 29.72 -32.79 2.85
N MET A 158 29.57 -32.10 1.73
CA MET A 158 29.75 -32.67 0.39
C MET A 158 31.20 -33.09 0.10
N SER A 159 32.20 -32.36 0.59
CA SER A 159 33.61 -32.75 0.42
C SER A 159 34.04 -33.97 1.25
N VAL A 160 33.24 -34.37 2.24
CA VAL A 160 33.54 -35.49 3.16
C VAL A 160 32.73 -36.74 2.79
N LEU A 161 31.82 -36.67 1.81
CA LEU A 161 31.09 -37.85 1.33
C LEU A 161 32.08 -38.78 0.59
N PRO A 162 32.29 -40.03 1.08
CA PRO A 162 33.16 -40.97 0.41
C PRO A 162 32.58 -41.32 -0.96
N ASP A 163 33.45 -41.36 -1.97
CA ASP A 163 33.11 -41.68 -3.36
C ASP A 163 32.39 -43.04 -3.39
N ARG A 164 31.06 -43.00 -3.50
CA ARG A 164 30.22 -44.19 -3.41
C ARG A 164 30.38 -44.93 -4.74
N LYS A 165 31.41 -45.78 -4.84
CA LYS A 165 31.65 -46.68 -5.98
C LYS A 165 30.33 -47.36 -6.34
N VAL A 166 29.78 -46.98 -7.49
CA VAL A 166 28.64 -47.65 -8.12
C VAL A 166 29.09 -49.06 -8.46
N ARG A 167 28.75 -50.03 -7.62
CA ARG A 167 29.03 -51.45 -7.84
C ARG A 167 28.10 -51.93 -8.96
N ASN A 168 28.61 -51.92 -10.18
CA ASN A 168 27.97 -52.54 -11.34
C ASN A 168 27.84 -54.05 -11.08
N GLY A 169 26.64 -54.50 -10.77
CA GLY A 169 26.31 -55.91 -10.63
C GLY A 169 26.13 -56.54 -12.00
N SER A 170 27.16 -57.23 -12.49
CA SER A 170 27.02 -58.24 -13.53
C SER A 170 26.13 -59.38 -13.01
N LYS A 171 25.08 -59.69 -13.74
CA LYS A 171 24.32 -60.94 -13.57
C LYS A 171 24.43 -61.72 -14.89
N PRO A 172 24.94 -62.96 -14.89
CA PRO A 172 25.01 -63.74 -16.12
C PRO A 172 23.65 -64.35 -16.45
N ALA A 173 23.46 -64.58 -17.74
CA ALA A 173 22.29 -65.18 -18.35
C ALA A 173 21.99 -66.59 -17.81
N ARG A 174 20.71 -66.85 -17.55
CA ARG A 174 20.04 -68.10 -17.90
C ARG A 174 18.53 -67.90 -17.88
#